data_AF-A0A7C1I564-F1
#
_entry.id   AF-A0A7C1I564-F1
#
_cell.length_a   1.000
_cell.length_b   1.000
_cell.length_c   1.000
_cell.angle_alpha   90.00
_cell.angle_beta   90.00
_cell.angle_gamma   90.00
#
_symmetry.space_group_name_H-M   'P 1'
#
loop_
_entity.id
_entity.type
_entity.pdbx_description
1 polymer ?
#
loop_
_entity_poly.entity_id
_entity_poly.type
_entity_poly.pdbx_seq_one_letter_code
_entity_poly.pdbx_strand_id
1 'polypeptide(L)'
;MNRKIIFAAVFLIIGFFVGFMANSRTTVIYEEIDSLGHISFSYDKPVRTASIMVPAVDENKKGLTTILKVEIIPGKGRVLANIGKMLYEPDSQNSVRIAHKVASEKTGTDLSNYDVIYTVETDATAIEGPSAGAASAVAAIAALTGRKIKEGVLITGAINHDGTIGPVSNVMEKAHAVSDMGINTLLVPLTQGSMDRFETRRCCEEIGTSSICMDEEIPQKSSLSDLAGIEVIEVIDIDEALGYLIE
;
A
#
# COMPACT_ATOMS: atom_id res chain seq x y z
N MET A 1 23.34 -55.60 19.48
CA MET A 1 23.09 -54.13 19.46
C MET A 1 23.99 -53.47 20.51
N ASN A 2 24.82 -52.50 20.11
CA ASN A 2 25.87 -51.95 20.98
C ASN A 2 25.26 -51.17 22.15
N ARG A 3 25.67 -51.44 23.40
CA ARG A 3 25.16 -50.77 24.62
C ARG A 3 25.22 -49.24 24.48
N LYS A 4 26.24 -48.69 23.80
CA LYS A 4 26.37 -47.25 23.56
C LYS A 4 25.23 -46.66 22.71
N ILE A 5 24.73 -47.42 21.73
CA ILE A 5 23.62 -46.99 20.85
C ILE A 5 22.29 -46.99 21.62
N ILE A 6 22.08 -47.98 22.49
CA ILE A 6 20.89 -48.06 23.34
C ILE A 6 20.85 -46.88 24.32
N PHE A 7 21.98 -46.56 24.96
CA PHE A 7 22.05 -45.40 25.86
C PHE A 7 21.79 -44.08 25.14
N ALA A 8 22.33 -43.89 23.93
CA ALA A 8 22.09 -42.68 23.14
C ALA A 8 20.60 -42.54 22.74
N ALA A 9 19.95 -43.62 22.32
CA ALA A 9 18.53 -43.62 21.96
C ALA A 9 17.63 -43.31 23.17
N VAL A 10 17.93 -43.89 24.33
CA VAL A 10 17.19 -43.61 25.58
C VAL A 10 17.35 -42.15 25.99
N PHE A 11 18.55 -41.57 25.88
CA PHE A 11 18.77 -40.16 26.18
C PHE A 11 18.00 -39.23 25.23
N LEU A 12 17.93 -39.59 23.94
CA LEU A 12 17.17 -38.82 22.93
C LEU A 12 15.67 -38.86 23.22
N ILE A 13 15.12 -40.03 23.59
CA ILE A 13 13.71 -40.19 23.92
C ILE A 13 13.36 -39.43 25.20
N ILE A 14 14.20 -39.52 26.24
CA ILE A 14 13.99 -38.77 27.49
C ILE A 14 14.09 -37.27 27.23
N GLY A 15 15.08 -36.82 26.45
CA GLY A 15 15.23 -35.41 26.07
C GLY A 15 14.02 -34.88 25.30
N PHE A 16 13.49 -35.67 24.36
CA PHE A 16 12.27 -35.34 23.62
C PHE A 16 11.05 -35.27 24.55
N PHE A 17 10.91 -36.21 25.49
CA PHE A 17 9.77 -36.24 26.42
C PHE A 17 9.81 -35.11 27.45
N VAL A 18 11.01 -34.78 27.96
CA VAL A 18 11.22 -33.63 28.84
C VAL A 18 10.99 -32.33 28.10
N GLY A 19 11.48 -32.19 26.86
CA GLY A 19 11.20 -31.03 26.01
C GLY A 19 9.71 -30.87 25.69
N PHE A 20 9.00 -31.97 25.45
CA PHE A 20 7.56 -31.96 25.20
C PHE A 20 6.75 -31.59 26.45
N MET A 21 7.13 -32.10 27.63
CA MET A 21 6.50 -31.75 28.91
C MET A 21 6.84 -30.33 29.38
N ALA A 22 8.02 -29.81 29.00
CA ALA A 22 8.46 -28.45 29.29
C ALA A 22 7.92 -27.42 28.28
N ASN A 23 7.21 -27.85 27.23
CA ASN A 23 6.55 -26.94 26.31
C ASN A 23 5.48 -26.17 27.08
N SER A 24 5.71 -24.87 27.20
CA SER A 24 5.04 -23.94 28.09
C SER A 24 3.53 -23.96 27.90
N ARG A 25 2.78 -24.24 28.97
CA ARG A 25 1.38 -23.81 29.07
C ARG A 25 1.38 -22.29 28.99
N THR A 26 1.00 -21.72 27.85
CA THR A 26 0.60 -20.31 27.79
C THR A 26 -0.60 -20.15 28.71
N THR A 27 -0.36 -19.61 29.89
CA THR A 27 -1.43 -19.14 30.77
C THR A 27 -1.76 -17.76 30.26
N VAL A 28 -2.87 -17.63 29.54
CA VAL A 28 -3.42 -16.31 29.22
C VAL A 28 -3.94 -15.75 30.54
N ILE A 29 -3.14 -14.89 31.16
CA ILE A 29 -3.60 -14.08 32.29
C ILE A 29 -4.47 -12.98 31.69
N TYR A 30 -5.78 -13.16 31.75
CA TYR A 30 -6.69 -12.02 31.67
C TYR A 30 -6.62 -11.32 33.02
N GLU A 31 -5.85 -10.25 33.10
CA GLU A 31 -5.92 -9.35 34.24
C GLU A 31 -7.17 -8.50 34.04
N GLU A 32 -8.24 -8.87 34.74
CA GLU A 32 -9.46 -8.08 34.85
C GLU A 32 -9.11 -6.83 35.66
N ILE A 33 -8.81 -5.73 34.97
CA ILE A 33 -8.66 -4.41 35.61
C ILE A 33 -10.08 -3.93 35.93
N ASP A 34 -10.63 -4.45 37.02
CA ASP A 34 -11.84 -3.91 37.61
C ASP A 34 -11.47 -2.76 38.57
N SER A 35 -12.14 -1.63 38.40
CA SER A 35 -12.12 -0.45 39.27
C SER A 35 -10.86 0.45 39.32
N LEU A 36 -10.49 1.05 38.19
CA LEU A 36 -10.03 2.45 38.23
C LEU A 36 -11.18 3.32 37.74
N GLY A 37 -11.89 3.94 38.69
CA GLY A 37 -13.03 4.81 38.42
C GLY A 37 -12.71 5.79 37.29
N HIS A 38 -13.64 5.94 36.36
CA HIS A 38 -13.59 6.76 35.14
C HIS A 38 -12.57 7.91 35.21
N ILE A 39 -11.30 7.61 34.94
CA ILE A 39 -10.34 8.64 34.57
C ILE A 39 -10.69 8.93 33.12
N SER A 40 -11.58 9.91 32.93
CA SER A 40 -11.71 10.59 31.65
C SER A 40 -10.34 11.22 31.36
N PHE A 41 -9.45 10.46 30.73
CA PHE A 41 -8.34 11.02 29.99
C PHE A 41 -8.97 11.79 28.84
N SER A 42 -9.36 13.04 29.13
CA SER A 42 -9.57 14.03 28.11
C SER A 42 -8.21 14.24 27.48
N TYR A 43 -7.97 13.57 26.36
CA TYR A 43 -6.78 13.76 25.58
C TYR A 43 -6.93 15.13 24.90
N ASP A 44 -6.62 16.18 25.64
CA ASP A 44 -6.85 17.60 25.32
C ASP A 44 -5.92 18.11 24.19
N LYS A 45 -5.26 17.19 23.48
CA LYS A 45 -4.45 17.50 22.31
C LYS A 45 -5.23 17.13 21.05
N PRO A 46 -5.43 18.05 20.11
CA PRO A 46 -6.20 17.79 18.91
C PRO A 46 -5.53 16.66 18.11
N VAL A 47 -6.24 15.55 17.95
CA VAL A 47 -5.88 14.50 17.00
C VAL A 47 -5.91 15.14 15.63
N ARG A 48 -4.75 15.22 14.97
CA ARG A 48 -4.73 15.66 13.58
C ARG A 48 -4.99 14.45 12.70
N THR A 49 -5.90 14.59 11.75
CA THR A 49 -6.27 13.49 10.87
C THR A 49 -6.50 13.97 9.46
N ALA A 50 -6.18 13.10 8.51
CA ALA A 50 -6.54 13.25 7.12
C ALA A 50 -6.87 11.87 6.55
N SER A 51 -7.80 11.84 5.60
CA SER A 51 -8.18 10.62 4.90
C SER A 51 -8.04 10.85 3.40
N ILE A 52 -7.50 9.85 2.70
CA ILE A 52 -7.38 9.82 1.25
C ILE A 52 -7.93 8.51 0.72
N MET A 53 -8.62 8.56 -0.41
CA MET A 53 -9.04 7.37 -1.13
C MET A 53 -7.87 6.87 -1.98
N VAL A 54 -7.64 5.56 -1.98
CA VAL A 54 -6.48 4.93 -2.62
C VAL A 54 -6.97 3.82 -3.55
N PRO A 55 -6.58 3.85 -4.84
CA PRO A 55 -6.86 2.76 -5.75
C PRO A 55 -5.92 1.58 -5.47
N ALA A 56 -6.49 0.38 -5.49
CA ALA A 56 -5.85 -0.88 -5.17
C ALA A 56 -6.31 -1.96 -6.16
N VAL A 57 -5.70 -3.14 -6.04
CA VAL A 57 -6.15 -4.36 -6.73
C VAL A 57 -6.31 -5.48 -5.72
N ASP A 58 -7.30 -6.35 -5.92
CA ASP A 58 -7.46 -7.56 -5.13
C ASP A 58 -6.62 -8.73 -5.68
N GLU A 59 -6.71 -9.88 -5.02
CA GLU A 59 -6.06 -11.15 -5.41
C GLU A 59 -6.45 -11.66 -6.81
N ASN A 60 -7.59 -11.21 -7.35
CA ASN A 60 -8.08 -11.57 -8.68
C ASN A 60 -7.68 -10.53 -9.74
N LYS A 61 -6.81 -9.57 -9.40
CA LYS A 61 -6.43 -8.42 -10.22
C LYS A 61 -7.60 -7.52 -10.59
N LYS A 62 -8.67 -7.54 -9.80
CA LYS A 62 -9.77 -6.59 -9.97
C LYS A 62 -9.42 -5.30 -9.25
N GLY A 63 -9.59 -4.18 -9.95
CA GLY A 63 -9.45 -2.86 -9.37
C GLY A 63 -10.51 -2.60 -8.29
N LEU A 64 -10.09 -1.97 -7.20
CA LEU A 64 -10.95 -1.47 -6.12
C LEU A 64 -10.38 -0.20 -5.53
N THR A 65 -11.13 0.45 -4.65
CA THR A 65 -10.70 1.64 -3.91
C THR A 65 -10.92 1.45 -2.42
N THR A 66 -9.99 1.93 -1.60
CA THR A 66 -10.07 1.88 -0.14
C THR A 66 -9.77 3.25 0.45
N ILE A 67 -10.11 3.47 1.72
CA ILE A 67 -9.77 4.70 2.44
C ILE A 67 -8.53 4.44 3.28
N LEU A 68 -7.52 5.28 3.09
CA LEU A 68 -6.36 5.37 3.98
C LEU A 68 -6.55 6.59 4.89
N LYS A 69 -6.66 6.33 6.18
CA LYS A 69 -6.73 7.37 7.23
C LYS A 69 -5.38 7.48 7.93
N VAL A 70 -4.91 8.70 8.12
CA VAL A 70 -3.73 8.99 8.95
C VAL A 70 -4.17 9.75 10.18
N GLU A 71 -3.68 9.32 11.35
CA GLU A 71 -3.93 9.95 12.64
C GLU A 71 -2.60 10.25 13.31
N ILE A 72 -2.46 11.49 13.80
CA ILE A 72 -1.27 11.97 14.50
C ILE A 72 -1.68 12.27 15.92
N ILE A 73 -1.18 11.46 16.84
CA ILE A 73 -1.48 11.55 18.26
C ILE A 73 -0.17 11.73 19.04
N PRO A 74 -0.16 12.49 20.14
CA PRO A 74 1.02 12.55 20.99
C PRO A 74 1.46 11.16 21.46
N GLY A 75 2.77 10.94 21.49
CA GLY A 75 3.33 9.61 21.56
C GLY A 75 4.85 9.62 21.68
N LYS A 76 5.49 8.57 21.18
CA LYS A 76 6.94 8.32 21.30
C LYS A 76 7.63 8.19 19.93
N GLY A 77 7.07 8.80 18.89
CA GLY A 77 7.64 8.74 17.54
C GLY A 77 7.41 7.42 16.83
N ARG A 78 6.34 6.68 17.18
CA ARG A 78 6.05 5.38 16.58
C ARG A 78 5.32 5.54 15.25
N VAL A 79 5.68 4.70 14.28
CA VAL A 79 4.92 4.52 13.04
C VAL A 79 4.12 3.24 13.19
N LEU A 80 2.80 3.36 13.22
CA LEU A 80 1.87 2.27 13.46
C LEU A 80 1.00 2.04 12.22
N ALA A 81 0.69 0.79 11.92
CA ALA A 81 -0.25 0.42 10.87
C ALA A 81 -1.43 -0.32 11.50
N ASN A 82 -2.64 0.17 11.26
CA ASN A 82 -3.89 -0.49 11.64
C ASN A 82 -4.52 -1.09 10.38
N ILE A 83 -4.38 -2.40 10.27
CA ILE A 83 -4.68 -3.18 9.06
C ILE A 83 -5.93 -4.05 9.23
N GLY A 84 -6.60 -3.97 10.39
CA GLY A 84 -7.74 -4.80 10.73
C GLY A 84 -7.44 -6.30 10.60
N LYS A 85 -8.13 -6.96 9.67
CA LYS A 85 -7.96 -8.40 9.36
C LYS A 85 -7.13 -8.65 8.09
N MET A 86 -6.64 -7.60 7.44
CA MET A 86 -5.86 -7.68 6.21
C MET A 86 -4.48 -8.28 6.49
N LEU A 87 -3.95 -9.04 5.53
CA LEU A 87 -2.54 -9.41 5.54
C LEU A 87 -1.68 -8.20 5.14
N TYR A 88 -0.72 -7.84 6.00
CA TYR A 88 0.14 -6.69 5.76
C TYR A 88 1.56 -7.12 5.40
N GLU A 89 1.93 -6.79 4.18
CA GLU A 89 3.22 -7.17 3.61
C GLU A 89 4.35 -6.28 4.14
N PRO A 90 5.60 -6.79 4.15
CA PRO A 90 6.77 -6.00 4.52
C PRO A 90 6.92 -4.69 3.72
N ASP A 91 6.56 -4.70 2.44
CA ASP A 91 6.66 -3.54 1.55
C ASP A 91 5.67 -2.44 1.92
N SER A 92 4.46 -2.81 2.34
CA SER A 92 3.46 -1.87 2.85
C SER A 92 3.93 -1.24 4.16
N GLN A 93 4.52 -2.04 5.07
CA GLN A 93 5.13 -1.53 6.30
C GLN A 93 6.31 -0.60 6.05
N ASN A 94 7.13 -0.90 5.04
CA ASN A 94 8.22 -0.03 4.64
C ASN A 94 7.68 1.29 4.04
N SER A 95 6.64 1.21 3.22
CA SER A 95 6.02 2.37 2.56
C SER A 95 5.51 3.40 3.57
N VAL A 96 4.82 2.98 4.63
CA VAL A 96 4.35 3.91 5.68
C VAL A 96 5.49 4.52 6.50
N ARG A 97 6.62 3.80 6.66
CA ARG A 97 7.82 4.36 7.31
C ARG A 97 8.51 5.41 6.44
N ILE A 98 8.59 5.18 5.13
CA ILE A 98 9.14 6.16 4.19
C ILE A 98 8.22 7.38 4.10
N ALA A 99 6.91 7.16 3.96
CA ALA A 99 5.91 8.22 3.99
C ALA A 99 6.00 9.08 5.25
N HIS A 100 6.17 8.47 6.42
CA HIS A 100 6.40 9.19 7.68
C HIS A 100 7.65 10.09 7.63
N LYS A 101 8.78 9.56 7.14
CA LYS A 101 10.03 10.33 6.99
C LYS A 101 9.84 11.50 6.02
N VAL A 102 9.30 11.23 4.83
CA VAL A 102 9.05 12.25 3.80
C VAL A 102 8.11 13.33 4.32
N ALA A 103 7.02 12.97 5.00
CA ALA A 103 6.08 13.92 5.56
C ALA A 103 6.71 14.81 6.64
N SER A 104 7.53 14.24 7.53
CA SER A 104 8.33 14.99 8.51
C SER A 104 9.26 16.00 7.84
N GLU A 105 10.04 15.55 6.86
CA GLU A 105 11.01 16.38 6.14
C GLU A 105 10.33 17.50 5.34
N LYS A 106 9.24 17.20 4.63
CA LYS A 106 8.50 18.17 3.81
C LYS A 106 7.79 19.23 4.64
N THR A 107 7.33 18.89 5.84
CA THR A 107 6.63 19.84 6.71
C THR A 107 7.54 20.51 7.74
N GLY A 108 8.79 20.04 7.89
CA GLY A 108 9.70 20.48 8.95
C GLY A 108 9.19 20.13 10.36
N THR A 109 8.26 19.17 10.49
CA THR A 109 7.64 18.83 11.77
C THR A 109 8.41 17.72 12.47
N ASP A 110 8.90 17.97 13.68
CA ASP A 110 9.46 16.91 14.53
C ASP A 110 8.37 15.98 15.05
N LEU A 111 8.42 14.72 14.62
CA LEU A 111 7.48 13.66 15.02
C LEU A 111 7.98 12.81 16.20
N SER A 112 9.12 13.13 16.81
CA SER A 112 9.68 12.37 17.94
C SER A 112 8.71 12.20 19.12
N ASN A 113 7.80 13.17 19.31
CA ASN A 113 6.79 13.18 20.37
C ASN A 113 5.38 12.84 19.89
N TYR A 114 5.23 12.28 18.68
CA TYR A 114 3.95 11.94 18.08
C TYR A 114 4.00 10.54 17.47
N ASP A 115 3.00 9.72 17.76
CA ASP A 115 2.77 8.49 17.02
C ASP A 115 1.92 8.81 15.78
N VAL A 116 2.29 8.23 14.65
CA VAL A 116 1.57 8.33 13.39
C VAL A 116 0.96 6.98 13.07
N ILE A 117 -0.36 6.94 12.96
CA ILE A 117 -1.14 5.72 12.73
C ILE A 117 -1.71 5.77 11.33
N TYR A 118 -1.39 4.76 10.51
CA TYR A 118 -1.93 4.56 9.17
C TYR A 118 -2.99 3.47 9.24
N THR A 119 -4.25 3.83 9.05
CA THR A 119 -5.38 2.90 9.09
C THR A 119 -5.91 2.70 7.67
N VAL A 120 -5.96 1.45 7.22
CA VAL A 120 -6.59 1.09 5.94
C VAL A 120 -7.97 0.52 6.21
N GLU A 121 -9.00 1.22 5.76
CA GLU A 121 -10.40 0.81 5.89
C GLU A 121 -10.79 -0.01 4.65
N THR A 122 -10.62 -1.33 4.73
CA THR A 122 -10.92 -2.25 3.64
C THR A 122 -11.59 -3.54 4.13
N ASP A 123 -12.52 -4.04 3.33
CA ASP A 123 -13.08 -5.39 3.47
C ASP A 123 -12.26 -6.44 2.70
N ALA A 124 -11.27 -6.01 1.90
CA ALA A 124 -10.41 -6.91 1.14
C ALA A 124 -9.49 -7.71 2.06
N THR A 125 -9.26 -8.98 1.72
CA THR A 125 -8.41 -9.89 2.51
C THR A 125 -6.92 -9.53 2.38
N ALA A 126 -6.52 -8.98 1.23
CA ALA A 126 -5.18 -8.48 0.96
C ALA A 126 -5.24 -7.25 0.04
N ILE A 127 -4.35 -6.29 0.29
CA ILE A 127 -4.04 -5.17 -0.61
C ILE A 127 -2.51 -5.17 -0.74
N GLU A 128 -2.04 -5.33 -1.97
CA GLU A 128 -0.65 -5.69 -2.26
C GLU A 128 0.25 -4.46 -2.48
N GLY A 129 1.46 -4.54 -1.92
CA GLY A 129 2.62 -3.79 -2.38
C GLY A 129 2.73 -2.31 -1.99
N PRO A 130 3.83 -1.66 -2.43
CA PRO A 130 4.20 -0.30 -2.02
C PRO A 130 3.33 0.81 -2.63
N SER A 131 2.31 0.45 -3.39
CA SER A 131 1.61 1.37 -4.29
C SER A 131 0.74 2.43 -3.61
N ALA A 132 0.51 2.30 -2.29
CA ALA A 132 -0.12 3.30 -1.45
C ALA A 132 0.90 4.27 -0.79
N GLY A 133 2.20 4.15 -1.09
CA GLY A 133 3.25 4.94 -0.45
C GLY A 133 3.11 6.44 -0.69
N ALA A 134 2.86 6.85 -1.94
CA ALA A 134 2.63 8.25 -2.27
C ALA A 134 1.37 8.80 -1.58
N ALA A 135 0.26 8.05 -1.62
CA ALA A 135 -0.98 8.41 -0.93
C ALA A 135 -0.78 8.54 0.60
N SER A 136 0.00 7.65 1.19
CA SER A 136 0.36 7.68 2.61
C SER A 136 1.14 8.95 2.97
N ALA A 137 2.09 9.36 2.12
CA ALA A 137 2.83 10.59 2.32
C ALA A 137 1.93 11.83 2.20
N VAL A 138 1.04 11.88 1.19
CA VAL A 138 0.06 12.98 1.03
C VAL A 138 -0.84 13.08 2.25
N ALA A 139 -1.41 11.96 2.72
CA ALA A 139 -2.28 11.96 3.89
C ALA A 139 -1.55 12.38 5.17
N ALA A 140 -0.31 11.93 5.38
CA ALA A 140 0.50 12.38 6.50
C ALA A 140 0.82 13.88 6.43
N ILE A 141 1.16 14.40 5.25
CA ILE A 141 1.42 15.84 5.05
C ILE A 141 0.15 16.66 5.29
N ALA A 142 -1.00 16.22 4.79
CA ALA A 142 -2.29 16.87 5.03
C ALA A 142 -2.63 16.90 6.52
N ALA A 143 -2.48 15.77 7.22
CA ALA A 143 -2.69 15.70 8.67
C ALA A 143 -1.73 16.61 9.46
N LEU A 144 -0.46 16.68 9.06
CA LEU A 144 0.54 17.54 9.72
C LEU A 144 0.24 19.03 9.53
N THR A 145 -0.12 19.42 8.31
CA THR A 145 -0.34 20.82 7.91
C THR A 145 -1.75 21.32 8.21
N GLY A 146 -2.70 20.41 8.48
CA GLY A 146 -4.12 20.74 8.63
C GLY A 146 -4.80 21.15 7.32
N ARG A 147 -4.16 20.88 6.17
CA ARG A 147 -4.71 21.16 4.85
C ARG A 147 -5.64 20.04 4.40
N LYS A 148 -6.63 20.38 3.57
CA LYS A 148 -7.60 19.41 3.05
C LYS A 148 -7.05 18.74 1.81
N ILE A 149 -7.35 17.45 1.66
CA ILE A 149 -7.09 16.71 0.44
C ILE A 149 -8.27 16.94 -0.50
N LYS A 150 -7.99 17.37 -1.71
CA LYS A 150 -8.95 17.67 -2.76
C LYS A 150 -9.70 16.40 -3.16
N GLU A 151 -11.02 16.49 -3.25
CA GLU A 151 -11.86 15.42 -3.77
C GLU A 151 -11.76 15.33 -5.31
N GLY A 152 -11.93 14.13 -5.86
CA GLY A 152 -11.94 13.91 -7.31
C GLY A 152 -10.57 13.75 -7.98
N VAL A 153 -9.49 13.72 -7.22
CA VAL A 153 -8.14 13.38 -7.71
C VAL A 153 -7.57 12.28 -6.80
N LEU A 154 -7.24 11.13 -7.38
CA LEU A 154 -6.57 10.04 -6.65
C LEU A 154 -5.11 9.90 -7.08
N ILE A 155 -4.32 9.14 -6.32
CA ILE A 155 -2.91 8.89 -6.62
C ILE A 155 -2.55 7.43 -6.36
N THR A 156 -1.71 6.86 -7.22
CA THR A 156 -0.98 5.61 -6.97
C THR A 156 0.51 5.81 -7.21
N GLY A 157 1.34 5.12 -6.44
CA GLY A 157 2.79 5.26 -6.55
C GLY A 157 3.52 4.77 -5.30
N ALA A 158 4.70 4.19 -5.48
CA ALA A 158 5.62 3.95 -4.37
C ALA A 158 6.25 5.28 -3.95
N ILE A 159 6.53 5.48 -2.67
CA ILE A 159 7.25 6.67 -2.20
C ILE A 159 8.71 6.31 -1.90
N ASN A 160 9.64 7.08 -2.46
CA ASN A 160 11.06 6.93 -2.21
C ASN A 160 11.52 7.83 -1.05
N HIS A 161 12.71 7.56 -0.51
CA HIS A 161 13.26 8.29 0.63
C HIS A 161 13.52 9.78 0.39
N ASP A 162 13.67 10.20 -0.87
CA ASP A 162 13.86 11.57 -1.32
C ASP A 162 12.54 12.29 -1.69
N GLY A 163 11.41 11.58 -1.60
CA GLY A 163 10.09 12.09 -1.97
C GLY A 163 9.71 11.87 -3.44
N THR A 164 10.56 11.25 -4.26
CA THR A 164 10.18 10.85 -5.63
C THR A 164 9.16 9.72 -5.62
N ILE A 165 8.32 9.67 -6.65
CA ILE A 165 7.25 8.68 -6.80
C ILE A 165 7.72 7.56 -7.73
N GLY A 166 7.86 6.37 -7.17
CA GLY A 166 8.32 5.16 -7.85
C GLY A 166 7.21 4.37 -8.52
N PRO A 167 7.58 3.50 -9.49
CA PRO A 167 6.63 2.76 -10.31
C PRO A 167 5.83 1.74 -9.50
N VAL A 168 4.65 1.41 -10.01
CA VAL A 168 3.73 0.43 -9.43
C VAL A 168 3.15 -0.50 -10.47
N SER A 169 2.66 -1.65 -10.01
CA SER A 169 1.96 -2.62 -10.85
C SER A 169 0.46 -2.30 -10.98
N ASN A 170 -0.14 -2.86 -12.03
CA ASN A 170 -1.59 -2.86 -12.29
C ASN A 170 -2.21 -1.46 -12.36
N VAL A 171 -1.53 -0.54 -13.06
CA VAL A 171 -1.99 0.86 -13.20
C VAL A 171 -3.31 0.93 -13.98
N MET A 172 -3.51 0.04 -14.96
CA MET A 172 -4.75 -0.02 -15.76
C MET A 172 -5.96 -0.42 -14.92
N GLU A 173 -5.82 -1.46 -14.11
CA GLU A 173 -6.86 -1.97 -13.23
C GLU A 173 -7.23 -0.93 -12.17
N LYS A 174 -6.23 -0.20 -11.66
CA LYS A 174 -6.43 0.93 -10.75
C LYS A 174 -7.14 2.10 -11.44
N ALA A 175 -6.75 2.44 -12.67
CA ALA A 175 -7.41 3.49 -13.44
C ALA A 175 -8.88 3.15 -13.71
N HIS A 176 -9.20 1.89 -14.01
CA HIS A 176 -10.58 1.41 -14.09
C HIS A 176 -11.31 1.52 -12.76
N ALA A 177 -10.68 1.18 -11.63
CA ALA A 177 -11.31 1.34 -10.31
C ALA A 177 -11.68 2.81 -10.01
N VAL A 178 -10.81 3.75 -10.41
CA VAL A 178 -11.08 5.19 -10.28
C VAL A 178 -12.26 5.61 -11.18
N SER A 179 -12.25 5.14 -12.43
CA SER A 179 -13.32 5.37 -13.41
C SER A 179 -14.68 4.84 -12.92
N ASP A 180 -14.70 3.62 -12.39
CA ASP A 180 -15.90 2.95 -11.85
C ASP A 180 -16.53 3.71 -10.67
N MET A 181 -15.73 4.51 -9.93
CA MET A 181 -16.22 5.39 -8.87
C MET A 181 -16.72 6.75 -9.35
N GLY A 182 -16.62 7.05 -10.66
CA GLY A 182 -16.95 8.36 -11.21
C GLY A 182 -15.94 9.44 -10.84
N ILE A 183 -14.71 9.07 -10.50
CA ILE A 183 -13.61 10.01 -10.27
C ILE A 183 -12.86 10.21 -11.58
N ASN A 184 -12.56 11.46 -11.91
CA ASN A 184 -12.10 11.81 -13.25
C ASN A 184 -10.58 11.92 -13.39
N THR A 185 -9.80 11.93 -12.30
CA THR A 185 -8.36 12.14 -12.38
C THR A 185 -7.58 11.15 -11.50
N LEU A 186 -6.58 10.49 -12.09
CA LEU A 186 -5.62 9.63 -11.40
C LEU A 186 -4.18 10.12 -11.66
N LEU A 187 -3.46 10.41 -10.59
CA LEU A 187 -2.02 10.65 -10.62
C LEU A 187 -1.27 9.30 -10.60
N VAL A 188 -0.33 9.14 -11.52
CA VAL A 188 0.49 7.93 -11.66
C VAL A 188 1.98 8.28 -11.67
N PRO A 189 2.88 7.34 -11.38
CA PRO A 189 4.31 7.59 -11.46
C PRO A 189 4.74 8.00 -12.87
N LEU A 190 5.81 8.81 -12.96
CA LEU A 190 6.42 9.21 -14.22
C LEU A 190 6.63 8.00 -15.14
N THR A 191 6.34 8.15 -16.44
CA THR A 191 6.40 7.11 -17.48
C THR A 191 5.34 6.01 -17.42
N GLN A 192 4.41 6.04 -16.45
CA GLN A 192 3.35 5.04 -16.33
C GLN A 192 1.97 5.52 -16.82
N GLY A 193 1.87 6.64 -17.54
CA GLY A 193 0.63 7.17 -18.13
C GLY A 193 0.25 6.52 -19.48
N SER A 194 1.00 5.53 -19.93
CA SER A 194 0.78 4.85 -21.21
C SER A 194 1.22 3.39 -21.13
N MET A 195 0.68 2.55 -22.02
CA MET A 195 1.03 1.14 -22.12
C MET A 195 1.27 0.71 -23.56
N ASP A 196 2.09 -0.32 -23.74
CA ASP A 196 2.28 -0.97 -25.02
C ASP A 196 1.13 -1.94 -25.28
N ARG A 197 0.47 -1.82 -26.43
CA ARG A 197 -0.49 -2.79 -26.96
C ARG A 197 0.03 -3.31 -28.29
N PHE A 198 -0.43 -4.48 -28.69
CA PHE A 198 -0.11 -5.06 -29.98
C PHE A 198 -1.39 -5.20 -30.77
N GLU A 199 -1.43 -4.62 -31.96
CA GLU A 199 -2.50 -4.81 -32.92
C GLU A 199 -2.07 -5.86 -33.94
N THR A 200 -2.89 -6.89 -34.15
CA THR A 200 -2.62 -7.91 -35.17
C THR A 200 -3.04 -7.41 -36.54
N ARG A 201 -2.07 -7.24 -37.45
CA ARG A 201 -2.34 -6.92 -38.86
C ARG A 201 -2.01 -8.13 -39.72
N ARG A 202 -3.00 -8.57 -40.52
CA ARG A 202 -2.78 -9.60 -41.55
C ARG A 202 -2.20 -8.96 -42.81
N CYS A 203 -0.97 -9.32 -43.14
CA CYS A 203 -0.27 -8.88 -44.34
C CYS A 203 -0.26 -10.03 -45.35
N CYS A 204 -0.82 -9.81 -46.54
CA CYS A 204 -0.83 -10.79 -47.62
C CYS A 204 -0.01 -10.27 -48.80
N GLU A 205 0.94 -11.07 -49.28
CA GLU A 205 1.75 -10.79 -50.46
C GLU A 205 1.44 -11.82 -51.56
N GLU A 206 1.25 -11.33 -52.78
CA GLU A 206 1.02 -12.16 -53.97
C GLU A 206 2.34 -12.67 -54.53
N ILE A 207 2.51 -13.99 -54.59
CA ILE A 207 3.69 -14.66 -55.11
C ILE A 207 3.26 -15.59 -56.25
N GLY A 208 3.37 -15.09 -57.48
CA GLY A 208 2.95 -15.82 -58.67
C GLY A 208 1.42 -15.93 -58.77
N THR A 209 0.89 -17.16 -58.67
CA THR A 209 -0.57 -17.43 -58.66
C THR A 209 -1.10 -17.71 -57.25
N SER A 210 -0.27 -17.56 -56.23
CA SER A 210 -0.58 -17.91 -54.85
C SER A 210 -0.35 -16.70 -53.94
N SER A 211 -1.24 -16.48 -52.98
CA SER A 211 -1.05 -15.48 -51.93
C SER A 211 -0.44 -16.12 -50.68
N ILE A 212 0.60 -15.51 -50.11
CA ILE A 212 1.11 -15.87 -48.78
C ILE A 212 0.65 -14.78 -47.81
N CYS A 213 -0.06 -15.19 -46.76
CA CYS A 213 -0.50 -14.29 -45.70
C CYS A 213 0.22 -14.62 -44.40
N MET A 214 0.63 -13.59 -43.67
CA MET A 214 1.20 -13.69 -42.33
C MET A 214 0.53 -12.66 -41.41
N ASP A 215 0.36 -13.02 -40.15
CA ASP A 215 -0.12 -12.09 -39.13
C ASP A 215 1.09 -11.46 -38.43
N GLU A 216 1.14 -10.13 -38.42
CA GLU A 216 2.18 -9.33 -37.77
C GLU A 216 1.60 -8.64 -36.53
N GLU A 217 2.32 -8.67 -35.41
CA GLU A 217 1.98 -7.90 -34.22
C GLU A 217 2.65 -6.53 -34.28
N ILE A 218 1.85 -5.49 -34.46
CA ILE A 218 2.34 -4.11 -34.56
C ILE A 218 2.27 -3.48 -33.16
N PRO A 219 3.41 -3.09 -32.56
CA PRO A 219 3.40 -2.39 -31.28
C PRO A 219 2.78 -1.00 -31.44
N GLN A 220 1.86 -0.67 -30.55
CA GLN A 220 1.18 0.62 -30.47
C GLN A 220 1.18 1.10 -29.04
N LYS A 221 1.67 2.32 -28.82
CA LYS A 221 1.59 2.98 -27.52
C LYS A 221 0.18 3.54 -27.33
N SER A 222 -0.53 3.06 -26.32
CA SER A 222 -1.88 3.49 -25.96
C SER A 222 -1.84 4.34 -24.69
N SER A 223 -2.54 5.48 -24.69
CA SER A 223 -2.70 6.34 -23.51
C SER A 223 -3.57 5.64 -22.47
N LEU A 224 -3.17 5.66 -21.19
CA LEU A 224 -4.05 5.16 -20.14
C LEU A 224 -5.32 5.98 -20.01
N SER A 225 -5.25 7.29 -20.27
CA SER A 225 -6.42 8.17 -20.20
C SER A 225 -7.50 7.71 -21.17
N ASP A 226 -7.11 7.39 -22.40
CA ASP A 226 -8.04 6.94 -23.44
C ASP A 226 -8.63 5.56 -23.13
N LEU A 227 -7.82 4.67 -22.55
CA LEU A 227 -8.24 3.32 -22.21
C LEU A 227 -9.19 3.28 -21.01
N ALA A 228 -8.93 4.09 -19.98
CA ALA A 228 -9.70 4.08 -18.73
C ALA A 228 -10.88 5.07 -18.74
N GLY A 229 -10.90 6.02 -19.70
CA GLY A 229 -11.93 7.05 -19.78
C GLY A 229 -11.82 8.13 -18.71
N ILE A 230 -10.65 8.29 -18.10
CA ILE A 230 -10.35 9.30 -17.08
C ILE A 230 -9.07 10.06 -17.44
N GLU A 231 -8.82 11.20 -16.82
CA GLU A 231 -7.56 11.91 -16.94
C GLU A 231 -6.47 11.20 -16.12
N VAL A 232 -5.41 10.75 -16.79
CA VAL A 232 -4.22 10.21 -16.13
C VAL A 232 -3.08 11.22 -16.24
N ILE A 233 -2.56 11.64 -15.09
CA ILE A 233 -1.48 12.64 -15.00
C ILE A 233 -0.25 11.95 -14.42
N GLU A 234 0.87 12.03 -15.13
CA GLU A 234 2.16 11.54 -14.62
C GLU A 234 2.76 12.58 -13.66
N VAL A 235 3.24 12.11 -12.50
CA VAL A 235 3.92 12.94 -11.50
C VAL A 235 5.28 12.34 -11.12
N ILE A 236 6.28 13.19 -10.90
CA ILE A 236 7.65 12.76 -10.57
C ILE A 236 7.88 12.60 -9.07
N ASP A 237 7.29 13.47 -8.26
CA ASP A 237 7.53 13.54 -6.83
C ASP A 237 6.32 14.00 -6.04
N ILE A 238 6.46 13.94 -4.72
CA ILE A 238 5.41 14.33 -3.79
C ILE A 238 5.07 15.83 -3.90
N ASP A 239 6.02 16.72 -4.19
CA ASP A 239 5.73 18.16 -4.24
C ASP A 239 4.81 18.49 -5.42
N GLU A 240 5.08 17.88 -6.58
CA GLU A 240 4.21 17.97 -7.74
C GLU A 240 2.82 17.39 -7.43
N ALA A 241 2.75 16.20 -6.82
CA ALA A 241 1.48 15.56 -6.45
C ALA A 241 0.65 16.42 -5.48
N LEU A 242 1.28 17.07 -4.48
CA LEU A 242 0.60 17.96 -3.54
C LEU A 242 -0.04 19.17 -4.24
N GLY A 243 0.54 19.63 -5.37
CA GLY A 243 -0.02 20.71 -6.19
C GLY A 243 -1.39 20.37 -6.79
N TYR A 244 -1.67 19.07 -7.01
CA TYR A 244 -2.97 18.58 -7.48
C TYR A 244 -3.90 18.17 -6.33
N LEU A 245 -3.34 17.70 -5.22
CA LEU A 245 -4.08 17.01 -4.16
C LEU A 245 -4.40 17.84 -2.93
N ILE A 246 -3.75 18.98 -2.68
CA ILE A 246 -3.96 19.75 -1.45
C ILE A 246 -4.46 21.17 -1.72
N GLU A 247 -5.53 21.55 -1.01
CA GLU A 247 -6.07 22.93 -0.92
C GLU A 247 -5.31 23.80 0.08
#